data_AF-A0A316TMW4-F1
#
_entry.id   AF-A0A316TMW4-F1
#
_cell.length_a   1.000
_cell.length_b   1.000
_cell.length_c   1.000
_cell.angle_alpha   90.00
_cell.angle_beta   90.00
_cell.angle_gamma   90.00
#
_symmetry.space_group_name_H-M   'P 1'
#
loop_
_entity.id
_entity.type
_entity.pdbx_description
1 polymer ?
#
loop_
_entity_poly.entity_id
_entity_poly.type
_entity_poly.pdbx_seq_one_letter_code
_entity_poly.pdbx_strand_id
1 'polypeptide(L)'
;MSFDDFDDGPVWNEHQWESHLNEIEKRSEQLRRFITSDPKGNKPRWITLLQESLDELDAVEAFIEEELLLDEAYFPEDEDDWEDEDDWDDDDFFFQDDTFPFTDGEDDDDDDFDYGEEWKELSEDFTLSDYGSIENLIVYQNARALAVDVLKWAETIPDNLQTRQVHEFVSNVLKITAKLAGGYSFGFEQDVLGGNIAYTKKALYSANEALDYLQNMKREPFIVKAVYSRFHGRLFDIRNDIGIYVQELRERFNLGME
;
A
#
# COMPACT_ATOMS: atom_id res chain seq x y z
N MET A 1 -21.91 36.35 2.51
CA MET A 1 -20.57 36.12 3.09
C MET A 1 -20.80 35.74 4.55
N SER A 2 -20.54 34.52 5.02
CA SER A 2 -19.80 33.40 4.43
C SER A 2 -20.71 32.18 4.16
N PHE A 3 -20.44 31.52 3.05
CA PHE A 3 -20.62 30.08 2.87
C PHE A 3 -19.33 29.48 3.42
N ASP A 4 -19.38 28.77 4.54
CA ASP A 4 -18.27 27.95 5.08
C ASP A 4 -18.74 27.22 6.34
N ASP A 5 -19.68 26.29 6.21
CA ASP A 5 -20.09 25.44 7.34
C ASP A 5 -20.61 24.07 6.86
N PHE A 6 -20.13 23.63 5.69
CA PHE A 6 -20.60 22.39 5.05
C PHE A 6 -19.55 21.25 5.04
N ASP A 7 -18.48 21.34 5.84
CA ASP A 7 -17.42 20.30 5.82
C ASP A 7 -16.83 19.89 7.19
N ASP A 8 -17.51 20.16 8.31
CA ASP A 8 -17.04 19.77 9.65
C ASP A 8 -17.57 18.39 10.08
N GLY A 9 -17.17 17.35 9.35
CA GLY A 9 -17.20 15.99 9.89
C GLY A 9 -16.20 15.84 11.05
N PRO A 10 -16.46 15.02 12.09
CA PRO A 10 -15.47 14.81 13.13
C PRO A 10 -14.24 14.11 12.53
N VAL A 11 -13.05 14.71 12.64
CA VAL A 11 -11.77 14.04 12.29
C VAL A 11 -11.63 12.76 13.11
N TRP A 12 -11.51 11.61 12.44
CA TRP A 12 -11.38 10.31 13.10
C TRP A 12 -9.95 10.06 13.56
N ASN A 13 -9.79 9.66 14.82
CA ASN A 13 -8.50 9.22 15.32
C ASN A 13 -8.13 7.81 14.82
N GLU A 14 -6.87 7.40 15.02
CA GLU A 14 -6.36 6.09 14.57
C GLU A 14 -7.17 4.88 15.09
N HIS A 15 -7.81 4.97 16.26
CA HIS A 15 -8.54 3.86 16.84
C HIS A 15 -9.93 3.71 16.21
N GLN A 16 -10.55 4.82 15.82
CA GLN A 16 -11.81 4.82 15.08
C GLN A 16 -11.60 4.23 13.69
N TRP A 17 -10.57 4.69 12.99
CA TRP A 17 -10.12 4.11 11.72
C TRP A 17 -9.79 2.62 11.85
N GLU A 18 -8.99 2.22 12.84
CA GLU A 18 -8.66 0.82 13.07
C GLU A 18 -9.89 -0.05 13.32
N SER A 19 -10.86 0.43 14.12
CA SER A 19 -12.12 -0.29 14.34
C SER A 19 -12.93 -0.44 13.06
N HIS A 20 -13.08 0.64 12.28
CA HIS A 20 -13.82 0.64 11.03
C HIS A 20 -13.18 -0.32 10.00
N LEU A 21 -11.87 -0.22 9.80
CA LEU A 21 -11.11 -1.07 8.89
C LEU A 21 -11.15 -2.55 9.30
N ASN A 22 -11.13 -2.85 10.60
CA ASN A 22 -11.25 -4.23 11.08
C ASN A 22 -12.64 -4.83 10.80
N GLU A 23 -13.70 -4.02 10.88
CA GLU A 23 -15.04 -4.46 10.51
C GLU A 23 -15.16 -4.72 9.00
N ILE A 24 -14.58 -3.84 8.18
CA ILE A 24 -14.50 -4.01 6.73
C ILE A 24 -13.72 -5.27 6.37
N GLU A 25 -12.51 -5.45 6.91
CA GLU A 25 -11.69 -6.63 6.61
C GLU A 25 -12.36 -7.94 7.03
N LYS A 26 -13.10 -7.94 8.14
CA LYS A 26 -13.86 -9.13 8.55
C LYS A 26 -14.96 -9.51 7.55
N ARG A 27 -15.59 -8.52 6.90
CA ARG A 27 -16.54 -8.74 5.80
C ARG A 27 -15.79 -9.16 4.53
N SER A 28 -14.65 -8.53 4.25
CA SER A 28 -13.76 -8.88 3.14
C SER A 28 -13.28 -10.32 3.21
N GLU A 29 -12.83 -10.82 4.36
CA GLU A 29 -12.40 -12.22 4.52
C GLU A 29 -13.52 -13.22 4.20
N GLN A 30 -14.79 -12.87 4.45
CA GLN A 30 -15.92 -13.73 4.11
C GLN A 30 -16.14 -13.77 2.58
N LEU A 31 -16.00 -12.63 1.91
CA LEU A 31 -16.08 -12.50 0.46
C LEU A 31 -14.87 -13.12 -0.23
N ARG A 32 -13.66 -12.90 0.27
CA ARG A 32 -12.43 -13.54 -0.19
C ARG A 32 -12.57 -15.05 -0.12
N ARG A 33 -13.04 -15.60 1.01
CA ARG A 33 -13.34 -17.04 1.11
C ARG A 33 -14.40 -17.51 0.12
N PHE A 34 -15.30 -16.64 -0.34
CA PHE A 34 -16.32 -16.97 -1.32
C PHE A 34 -15.78 -16.92 -2.76
N ILE A 35 -15.05 -15.87 -3.12
CA ILE A 35 -14.49 -15.63 -4.46
C ILE A 35 -13.25 -16.49 -4.72
N THR A 36 -12.33 -16.57 -3.75
CA THR A 36 -11.09 -17.35 -3.83
C THR A 36 -11.26 -18.78 -3.34
N SER A 37 -12.50 -19.27 -3.19
CA SER A 37 -12.73 -20.69 -2.92
C SER A 37 -12.37 -21.51 -4.16
N ASP A 38 -11.07 -21.71 -4.35
CA ASP A 38 -10.54 -22.79 -5.15
C ASP A 38 -11.26 -24.07 -4.68
N PRO A 39 -11.95 -24.82 -5.57
CA PRO A 39 -12.62 -26.06 -5.19
C PRO A 39 -11.69 -27.11 -4.55
N LYS A 40 -10.36 -26.89 -4.56
CA LYS A 40 -9.36 -27.69 -3.81
C LYS A 40 -8.81 -27.03 -2.54
N GLY A 41 -9.04 -25.74 -2.30
CA GLY A 41 -8.84 -25.04 -1.03
C GLY A 41 -7.44 -25.08 -0.39
N ASN A 42 -6.38 -25.45 -1.13
CA ASN A 42 -5.10 -25.82 -0.50
C ASN A 42 -3.87 -25.09 -1.06
N LYS A 43 -4.04 -24.17 -2.02
CA LYS A 43 -2.93 -23.42 -2.63
C LYS A 43 -3.07 -21.92 -2.35
N PRO A 44 -2.12 -21.27 -1.66
CA PRO A 44 -2.19 -19.84 -1.38
C PRO A 44 -2.01 -18.98 -2.64
N ARG A 45 -2.65 -17.79 -2.65
CA ARG A 45 -2.70 -16.88 -3.81
C ARG A 45 -1.33 -16.48 -4.34
N TRP A 46 -0.35 -16.23 -3.46
CA TRP A 46 1.01 -15.84 -3.86
C TRP A 46 1.70 -16.88 -4.77
N ILE A 47 1.38 -18.17 -4.66
CA ILE A 47 1.93 -19.18 -5.57
C ILE A 47 1.28 -19.06 -6.95
N THR A 48 0.00 -18.72 -7.01
CA THR A 48 -0.68 -18.49 -8.28
C THR A 48 -0.13 -17.22 -8.96
N LEU A 49 0.08 -16.14 -8.19
CA LEU A 49 0.71 -14.92 -8.69
C LEU A 49 2.11 -15.17 -9.26
N LEU A 50 2.95 -15.93 -8.55
CA LEU A 50 4.27 -16.34 -9.07
C LEU A 50 4.21 -17.11 -10.40
N GLN A 51 3.10 -17.80 -10.68
CA GLN A 51 2.92 -18.53 -11.94
C GLN A 51 2.37 -17.66 -13.07
N GLU A 52 1.65 -16.60 -12.71
CA GLU A 52 1.05 -15.64 -13.64
C GLU A 52 2.03 -14.51 -14.02
N SER A 53 2.97 -14.20 -13.12
CA SER A 53 3.92 -13.08 -13.23
C SER A 53 5.19 -13.43 -14.01
N LEU A 54 5.87 -12.40 -14.55
CA LEU A 54 7.13 -12.55 -15.28
C LEU A 54 8.32 -12.82 -14.35
N ASP A 55 8.34 -12.16 -13.20
CA ASP A 55 9.35 -12.32 -12.16
C ASP A 55 8.75 -12.14 -10.75
N GLU A 56 9.57 -12.28 -9.71
CA GLU A 56 9.10 -12.19 -8.34
C GLU A 56 8.82 -10.73 -7.91
N LEU A 57 9.28 -9.73 -8.66
CA LEU A 57 8.94 -8.33 -8.42
C LEU A 57 7.52 -8.05 -8.90
N ASP A 58 7.23 -8.46 -10.13
CA ASP A 58 5.90 -8.42 -10.75
C ASP A 58 4.87 -9.18 -9.89
N ALA A 59 5.26 -10.33 -9.32
CA ALA A 59 4.38 -11.06 -8.38
C ALA A 59 4.12 -10.30 -7.06
N VAL A 60 5.07 -9.49 -6.59
CA VAL A 60 4.86 -8.63 -5.41
C VAL A 60 3.95 -7.47 -5.77
N GLU A 61 4.15 -6.84 -6.93
CA GLU A 61 3.33 -5.73 -7.42
C GLU A 61 1.88 -6.17 -7.64
N ALA A 62 1.66 -7.28 -8.34
CA ALA A 62 0.34 -7.85 -8.52
C ALA A 62 -0.33 -8.22 -7.18
N PHE A 63 0.42 -8.68 -6.19
CA PHE A 63 -0.13 -8.92 -4.85
C PHE A 63 -0.57 -7.63 -4.17
N ILE A 64 0.24 -6.57 -4.27
CA ILE A 64 -0.09 -5.26 -3.69
C ILE A 64 -1.35 -4.72 -4.36
N GLU A 65 -1.41 -4.70 -5.68
CA GLU A 65 -2.57 -4.25 -6.45
C GLU A 65 -3.84 -5.03 -6.10
N GLU A 66 -3.78 -6.36 -6.02
CA GLU A 66 -4.95 -7.17 -5.63
C GLU A 66 -5.44 -6.86 -4.22
N GLU A 67 -4.54 -6.66 -3.25
CA GLU A 67 -4.94 -6.31 -1.89
C GLU A 67 -5.48 -4.87 -1.81
N LEU A 68 -4.94 -3.93 -2.59
CA LEU A 68 -5.45 -2.57 -2.68
C LEU A 68 -6.83 -2.52 -3.33
N LEU A 69 -7.05 -3.22 -4.44
CA LEU A 69 -8.36 -3.33 -5.09
C LEU A 69 -9.40 -3.98 -4.19
N LEU A 70 -8.99 -4.99 -3.41
CA LEU A 70 -9.87 -5.57 -2.41
C LEU A 70 -10.24 -4.54 -1.36
N ASP A 71 -9.28 -3.76 -0.85
CA ASP A 71 -9.53 -2.75 0.16
C ASP A 71 -10.38 -1.57 -0.41
N GLU A 72 -10.13 -1.12 -1.64
CA GLU A 72 -10.85 -0.07 -2.37
C GLU A 72 -12.31 -0.46 -2.68
N ALA A 73 -12.58 -1.70 -3.09
CA ALA A 73 -13.94 -2.19 -3.32
C ALA A 73 -14.85 -2.12 -2.08
N TYR A 74 -14.32 -1.77 -0.91
CA TYR A 74 -15.06 -1.55 0.33
C TYR A 74 -15.17 -0.09 0.77
N PHE A 75 -14.39 0.80 0.17
CA PHE A 75 -14.71 2.21 0.10
C PHE A 75 -15.45 2.39 -1.23
N PRO A 76 -16.76 2.08 -1.33
CA PRO A 76 -17.49 2.68 -2.43
C PRO A 76 -17.17 4.17 -2.30
N GLU A 77 -16.44 4.72 -3.28
CA GLU A 77 -16.49 6.16 -3.52
C GLU A 77 -17.94 6.52 -3.29
N ASP A 78 -18.23 7.42 -2.35
CA ASP A 78 -19.59 7.76 -1.99
C ASP A 78 -20.39 7.85 -3.30
N GLU A 79 -21.25 6.85 -3.55
CA GLU A 79 -22.03 6.69 -4.79
C GLU A 79 -23.10 7.80 -4.88
N ASP A 80 -22.85 8.94 -4.23
CA ASP A 80 -23.69 10.13 -4.12
C ASP A 80 -23.06 11.34 -4.84
N ASP A 81 -21.84 11.27 -5.38
CA ASP A 81 -21.20 12.37 -6.14
C ASP A 81 -21.07 12.11 -7.66
N TRP A 82 -21.53 10.97 -8.16
CA TRP A 82 -21.66 10.70 -9.60
C TRP A 82 -23.12 10.41 -9.96
N GLU A 83 -23.72 11.36 -10.68
CA GLU A 83 -24.97 11.28 -11.46
C GLU A 83 -26.30 11.70 -10.80
N ASP A 84 -26.43 13.02 -10.56
CA ASP A 84 -27.61 13.77 -11.05
C ASP A 84 -27.35 14.26 -12.51
N GLU A 85 -26.70 13.42 -13.32
CA GLU A 85 -26.52 13.61 -14.77
C GLU A 85 -27.37 12.58 -15.50
N ASP A 86 -28.64 12.92 -15.69
CA ASP A 86 -29.39 12.52 -16.86
C ASP A 86 -30.59 13.46 -17.04
N ASP A 87 -30.36 14.57 -17.76
CA ASP A 87 -31.28 14.99 -18.82
C ASP A 87 -30.64 16.04 -19.78
N TRP A 88 -30.02 15.51 -20.85
CA TRP A 88 -29.96 16.03 -22.24
C TRP A 88 -29.48 17.47 -22.51
N ASP A 89 -28.32 17.61 -23.17
CA ASP A 89 -28.33 17.83 -24.63
C ASP A 89 -26.91 17.67 -25.22
N ASP A 90 -26.90 17.15 -26.45
CA ASP A 90 -25.74 16.87 -27.32
C ASP A 90 -24.71 18.01 -27.42
N ASP A 91 -23.49 17.61 -27.80
CA ASP A 91 -22.40 18.43 -28.38
C ASP A 91 -21.42 19.09 -27.38
N ASP A 92 -20.32 18.40 -27.05
CA ASP A 92 -18.97 18.81 -27.48
C ASP A 92 -17.86 18.03 -26.75
N PHE A 93 -17.56 16.88 -27.36
CA PHE A 93 -16.35 16.09 -27.19
C PHE A 93 -15.10 16.97 -27.40
N PHE A 94 -14.34 17.14 -26.33
CA PHE A 94 -13.18 18.03 -26.12
C PHE A 94 -11.93 17.71 -26.97
N PHE A 95 -12.08 17.51 -28.29
CA PHE A 95 -10.94 17.43 -29.23
C PHE A 95 -11.32 17.92 -30.64
N GLN A 96 -11.49 19.22 -30.86
CA GLN A 96 -11.09 19.84 -32.14
C GLN A 96 -11.00 21.38 -32.13
N ASP A 97 -9.80 21.84 -32.46
CA ASP A 97 -9.45 23.01 -33.29
C ASP A 97 -9.44 24.44 -32.70
N ASP A 98 -8.21 24.98 -32.64
CA ASP A 98 -7.81 26.30 -33.15
C ASP A 98 -8.72 27.50 -32.90
N THR A 99 -8.39 28.34 -31.90
CA THR A 99 -8.03 29.77 -32.07
C THR A 99 -7.93 30.52 -30.73
N PHE A 100 -6.74 30.62 -30.16
CA PHE A 100 -6.41 31.67 -29.17
C PHE A 100 -5.73 32.85 -29.89
N PRO A 101 -6.34 34.05 -29.97
CA PRO A 101 -5.75 35.17 -30.66
C PRO A 101 -5.01 36.08 -29.67
N PHE A 102 -3.85 35.66 -29.19
CA PHE A 102 -2.81 36.57 -28.69
C PHE A 102 -1.43 36.01 -28.99
N THR A 103 -1.01 36.14 -30.24
CA THR A 103 0.38 36.07 -30.66
C THR A 103 0.89 37.50 -30.79
N ASP A 104 1.87 37.90 -29.99
CA ASP A 104 3.12 38.49 -30.49
C ASP A 104 4.08 38.78 -29.32
N GLY A 105 5.29 38.23 -29.39
CA GLY A 105 6.39 38.57 -28.50
C GLY A 105 7.38 37.42 -28.29
N GLU A 106 8.24 37.22 -29.29
CA GLU A 106 9.42 36.33 -29.29
C GLU A 106 10.28 36.44 -28.01
N ASP A 107 10.75 35.29 -27.53
CA ASP A 107 12.08 34.96 -26.97
C ASP A 107 11.89 33.68 -26.12
N ASP A 108 12.14 32.48 -26.67
CA ASP A 108 13.39 31.71 -26.52
C ASP A 108 13.85 31.58 -25.05
N ASP A 109 13.98 30.31 -24.61
CA ASP A 109 14.55 29.80 -23.35
C ASP A 109 13.63 29.66 -22.11
N ASP A 110 12.74 28.66 -22.08
CA ASP A 110 12.21 28.11 -20.81
C ASP A 110 11.96 26.57 -20.85
N ASP A 111 12.71 25.83 -21.67
CA ASP A 111 12.77 24.35 -21.61
C ASP A 111 13.80 23.85 -20.55
N ASP A 112 13.87 24.52 -19.39
CA ASP A 112 14.75 24.16 -18.26
C ASP A 112 13.94 23.88 -16.96
N PHE A 113 12.62 23.71 -17.08
CA PHE A 113 11.72 23.39 -15.97
C PHE A 113 11.67 21.86 -15.74
N ASP A 114 12.68 21.32 -15.04
CA ASP A 114 12.65 20.13 -14.14
C ASP A 114 13.97 19.34 -14.08
N TYR A 115 15.00 19.71 -14.84
CA TYR A 115 16.31 19.05 -14.70
C TYR A 115 17.05 19.53 -13.45
N GLY A 116 16.76 18.92 -12.30
CA GLY A 116 17.46 19.20 -11.04
C GLY A 116 16.59 19.26 -9.79
N GLU A 117 15.30 18.94 -9.86
CA GLU A 117 14.43 18.83 -8.68
C GLU A 117 14.35 17.41 -8.09
N GLU A 118 14.98 16.42 -8.74
CA GLU A 118 15.01 15.01 -8.29
C GLU A 118 15.48 14.84 -6.83
N TRP A 119 16.33 15.75 -6.32
CA TRP A 119 16.78 15.68 -4.92
C TRP A 119 15.70 16.09 -3.91
N LYS A 120 14.69 16.88 -4.32
CA LYS A 120 13.55 17.23 -3.48
C LYS A 120 12.62 16.04 -3.30
N GLU A 121 12.49 15.19 -4.31
CA GLU A 121 11.72 13.95 -4.23
C GLU A 121 12.25 12.99 -3.16
N LEU A 122 13.56 13.04 -2.92
CA LEU A 122 14.25 12.25 -1.89
C LEU A 122 14.13 12.84 -0.48
N SER A 123 13.54 14.03 -0.32
CA SER A 123 13.32 14.62 1.00
C SER A 123 12.16 13.91 1.72
N GLU A 124 12.30 13.71 3.03
CA GLU A 124 11.24 13.12 3.86
C GLU A 124 9.97 13.96 3.80
N ASP A 125 10.08 15.29 3.79
CA ASP A 125 8.93 16.21 3.71
C ASP A 125 8.13 16.03 2.40
N PHE A 126 8.81 15.81 1.27
CA PHE A 126 8.14 15.56 -0.02
C PHE A 126 7.59 14.13 -0.10
N THR A 127 8.34 13.15 0.41
CA THR A 127 7.91 11.73 0.45
C THR A 127 6.65 11.56 1.32
N LEU A 128 6.47 12.40 2.33
CA LEU A 128 5.29 12.41 3.18
C LEU A 128 4.25 13.46 2.72
N SER A 129 4.31 13.93 1.48
CA SER A 129 3.28 14.78 0.90
C SER A 129 2.39 13.97 -0.03
N ASP A 130 1.20 14.48 -0.34
CA ASP A 130 0.29 13.82 -1.29
C ASP A 130 0.85 13.82 -2.72
N TYR A 131 1.91 14.61 -2.97
CA TYR A 131 2.65 14.64 -4.23
C TYR A 131 3.89 13.74 -4.23
N GLY A 132 4.21 13.13 -3.09
CA GLY A 132 5.32 12.20 -2.95
C GLY A 132 5.03 10.86 -3.62
N SER A 133 6.08 10.15 -4.01
CA SER A 133 5.97 8.75 -4.44
C SER A 133 6.28 7.81 -3.27
N ILE A 134 5.43 6.79 -3.08
CA ILE A 134 5.69 5.70 -2.13
C ILE A 134 7.02 4.99 -2.42
N GLU A 135 7.46 4.99 -3.69
CA GLU A 135 8.75 4.41 -4.07
C GLU A 135 9.92 5.12 -3.40
N ASN A 136 9.75 6.33 -2.84
CA ASN A 136 10.79 7.04 -2.07
C ASN A 136 10.74 6.72 -0.57
N LEU A 137 9.68 6.06 -0.09
CA LEU A 137 9.55 5.68 1.32
C LEU A 137 10.50 4.51 1.65
N ILE A 138 11.57 4.79 2.38
CA ILE A 138 12.65 3.83 2.68
C ILE A 138 12.11 2.54 3.32
N VAL A 139 11.18 2.64 4.26
CA VAL A 139 10.60 1.46 4.93
C VAL A 139 9.82 0.58 3.93
N TYR A 140 9.15 1.19 2.96
CA TYR A 140 8.45 0.48 1.89
C TYR A 140 9.44 -0.18 0.91
N GLN A 141 10.46 0.55 0.44
CA GLN A 141 11.52 -0.02 -0.42
C GLN A 141 12.16 -1.26 0.23
N ASN A 142 12.50 -1.17 1.52
CA ASN A 142 13.12 -2.27 2.27
C ASN A 142 12.16 -3.47 2.40
N ALA A 143 10.88 -3.22 2.68
CA ALA A 143 9.85 -4.24 2.74
C ALA A 143 9.63 -4.93 1.38
N ARG A 144 9.55 -4.15 0.30
CA ARG A 144 9.41 -4.66 -1.08
C ARG A 144 10.59 -5.52 -1.49
N ALA A 145 11.81 -5.06 -1.22
CA ALA A 145 13.01 -5.86 -1.45
C ALA A 145 13.05 -7.14 -0.60
N LEU A 146 12.46 -7.15 0.60
CA LEU A 146 12.38 -8.37 1.42
C LEU A 146 11.36 -9.35 0.84
N ALA A 147 10.20 -8.85 0.42
CA ALA A 147 9.14 -9.66 -0.19
C ALA A 147 9.65 -10.43 -1.41
N VAL A 148 10.36 -9.74 -2.33
CA VAL A 148 10.99 -10.36 -3.51
C VAL A 148 11.95 -11.48 -3.10
N ASP A 149 12.83 -11.23 -2.14
CA ASP A 149 13.81 -12.23 -1.70
C ASP A 149 13.17 -13.42 -0.98
N VAL A 150 12.03 -13.21 -0.31
CA VAL A 150 11.25 -14.25 0.33
C VAL A 150 10.52 -15.10 -0.71
N LEU A 151 9.95 -14.50 -1.77
CA LEU A 151 9.36 -15.25 -2.88
C LEU A 151 10.41 -16.10 -3.60
N LYS A 152 11.55 -15.50 -3.95
CA LYS A 152 12.71 -16.21 -4.53
C LYS A 152 13.13 -17.41 -3.68
N TRP A 153 13.17 -17.23 -2.37
CA TRP A 153 13.48 -18.33 -1.46
C TRP A 153 12.36 -19.38 -1.42
N ALA A 154 11.11 -18.97 -1.42
CA ALA A 154 9.96 -19.87 -1.35
C ALA A 154 9.90 -20.83 -2.55
N GLU A 155 10.30 -20.37 -3.75
CA GLU A 155 10.42 -21.22 -4.94
C GLU A 155 11.50 -22.30 -4.81
N THR A 156 12.51 -22.09 -3.97
CA THR A 156 13.53 -23.12 -3.71
C THR A 156 13.04 -24.25 -2.81
N ILE A 157 11.88 -24.08 -2.17
CA ILE A 157 11.32 -25.06 -1.24
C ILE A 157 10.50 -26.08 -2.04
N PRO A 158 10.83 -27.39 -1.96
CA PRO A 158 10.04 -28.43 -2.60
C PRO A 158 8.58 -28.41 -2.16
N ASP A 159 7.64 -28.68 -3.07
CA ASP A 159 6.19 -28.67 -2.80
C ASP A 159 5.79 -29.48 -1.55
N ASN A 160 6.47 -30.60 -1.29
CA ASN A 160 6.19 -31.45 -0.14
C ASN A 160 6.63 -30.86 1.22
N LEU A 161 7.41 -29.77 1.20
CA LEU A 161 7.89 -29.03 2.37
C LEU A 161 7.24 -27.64 2.49
N GLN A 162 6.41 -27.23 1.53
CA GLN A 162 5.59 -26.03 1.62
C GLN A 162 4.44 -26.25 2.60
N THR A 163 4.78 -26.18 3.89
CA THR A 163 3.82 -26.30 4.98
C THR A 163 2.98 -25.03 5.10
N ARG A 164 1.87 -25.10 5.85
CA ARG A 164 1.07 -23.91 6.19
C ARG A 164 1.94 -22.79 6.77
N GLN A 165 2.94 -23.12 7.56
CA GLN A 165 3.85 -22.16 8.21
C GLN A 165 4.69 -21.38 7.19
N VAL A 166 5.10 -22.05 6.10
CA VAL A 166 5.78 -21.37 4.97
C VAL A 166 4.79 -20.42 4.29
N HIS A 167 3.58 -20.89 4.01
CA HIS A 167 2.57 -20.07 3.35
C HIS A 167 2.18 -18.84 4.17
N GLU A 168 1.98 -19.00 5.48
CA GLU A 168 1.66 -17.90 6.39
C GLU A 168 2.83 -16.93 6.55
N PHE A 169 4.07 -17.43 6.61
CA PHE A 169 5.25 -16.55 6.62
C PHE A 169 5.33 -15.70 5.36
N VAL A 170 5.26 -16.31 4.17
CA VAL A 170 5.34 -15.61 2.89
C VAL A 170 4.19 -14.60 2.77
N SER A 171 2.97 -15.01 3.10
CA SER A 171 1.79 -14.14 3.03
C SER A 171 1.90 -12.95 3.98
N ASN A 172 2.41 -13.14 5.20
CA ASN A 172 2.61 -12.01 6.13
C ASN A 172 3.71 -11.07 5.67
N VAL A 173 4.79 -11.57 5.04
CA VAL A 173 5.80 -10.68 4.45
C VAL A 173 5.23 -9.84 3.32
N LEU A 174 4.43 -10.42 2.43
CA LEU A 174 3.75 -9.69 1.35
C LEU A 174 2.72 -8.68 1.87
N LYS A 175 1.99 -9.01 2.94
CA LYS A 175 1.05 -8.07 3.57
C LYS A 175 1.72 -6.81 4.11
N ILE A 176 3.00 -6.86 4.49
CA ILE A 176 3.71 -5.67 4.96
C ILE A 176 3.73 -4.61 3.84
N THR A 177 4.05 -5.00 2.60
CA THR A 177 4.12 -4.06 1.47
C THR A 177 2.73 -3.56 1.09
N ALA A 178 1.75 -4.46 1.00
CA ALA A 178 0.38 -4.09 0.68
C ALA A 178 -0.22 -3.12 1.71
N LYS A 179 0.03 -3.34 3.01
CA LYS A 179 -0.51 -2.46 4.06
C LYS A 179 0.25 -1.15 4.20
N LEU A 180 1.54 -1.10 3.88
CA LEU A 180 2.26 0.18 3.73
C LEU A 180 1.74 0.97 2.53
N ALA A 181 1.49 0.31 1.40
CA ALA A 181 0.89 0.92 0.22
C ALA A 181 -0.52 1.45 0.48
N GLY A 182 -1.36 0.65 1.12
CA GLY A 182 -2.72 1.08 1.47
C GLY A 182 -2.72 2.22 2.47
N GLY A 183 -1.77 2.26 3.42
CA GLY A 183 -1.62 3.40 4.32
C GLY A 183 -1.21 4.66 3.58
N TYR A 184 -0.23 4.55 2.69
CA TYR A 184 0.25 5.66 1.87
C TYR A 184 -0.85 6.22 0.95
N SER A 185 -1.71 5.36 0.37
CA SER A 185 -2.79 5.78 -0.52
C SER A 185 -3.92 6.56 0.17
N PHE A 186 -4.04 6.49 1.51
CA PHE A 186 -4.95 7.39 2.23
C PHE A 186 -4.48 8.84 2.18
N GLY A 187 -3.20 9.10 1.97
CA GLY A 187 -2.63 10.45 2.01
C GLY A 187 -2.20 10.88 3.40
N PHE A 188 -1.85 12.17 3.51
CA PHE A 188 -1.25 12.76 4.70
C PHE A 188 -2.01 13.98 5.24
N GLU A 189 -3.20 14.25 4.70
CA GLU A 189 -4.14 15.25 5.21
C GLU A 189 -4.75 14.82 6.55
N GLN A 190 -5.14 15.79 7.36
CA GLN A 190 -5.43 15.58 8.78
C GLN A 190 -6.64 14.65 9.03
N ASP A 191 -7.63 14.69 8.15
CA ASP A 191 -8.87 13.91 8.16
C ASP A 191 -8.64 12.42 7.82
N VAL A 192 -7.71 12.13 6.91
CA VAL A 192 -7.39 10.78 6.40
C VAL A 192 -6.12 10.17 7.00
N LEU A 193 -5.26 10.96 7.63
CA LEU A 193 -4.00 10.52 8.25
C LEU A 193 -4.23 9.46 9.35
N GLY A 194 -5.39 9.46 10.01
CA GLY A 194 -5.79 8.40 10.93
C GLY A 194 -5.91 7.02 10.25
N GLY A 195 -6.37 6.98 8.99
CA GLY A 195 -6.45 5.79 8.15
C GLY A 195 -5.05 5.29 7.76
N ASN A 196 -4.18 6.21 7.34
CA ASN A 196 -2.77 5.92 7.04
C ASN A 196 -2.05 5.28 8.25
N ILE A 197 -2.21 5.86 9.44
CA ILE A 197 -1.66 5.31 10.69
C ILE A 197 -2.22 3.90 10.98
N ALA A 198 -3.53 3.70 10.81
CA ALA A 198 -4.16 2.41 11.05
C ALA A 198 -3.63 1.31 10.12
N TYR A 199 -3.45 1.60 8.84
CA TYR A 199 -2.85 0.67 7.87
C TYR A 199 -1.38 0.38 8.16
N THR A 200 -0.61 1.40 8.49
CA THR A 200 0.80 1.24 8.88
C THR A 200 0.93 0.36 10.14
N LYS A 201 0.00 0.48 11.09
CA LYS A 201 -0.09 -0.45 12.24
C LYS A 201 -0.42 -1.89 11.83
N LYS A 202 -1.23 -2.10 10.80
CA LYS A 202 -1.49 -3.44 10.25
C LYS A 202 -0.23 -4.02 9.59
N ALA A 203 0.55 -3.21 8.87
CA ALA A 203 1.86 -3.63 8.37
C ALA A 203 2.79 -4.07 9.51
N LEU A 204 2.80 -3.32 10.64
CA LEU A 204 3.54 -3.69 11.84
C LEU A 204 3.07 -5.03 12.44
N TYR A 205 1.76 -5.27 12.47
CA TYR A 205 1.20 -6.54 12.93
C TYR A 205 1.69 -7.71 12.05
N SER A 206 1.60 -7.57 10.73
CA SER A 206 2.10 -8.58 9.78
C SER A 206 3.60 -8.83 9.91
N ALA A 207 4.42 -7.80 10.18
CA ALA A 207 5.84 -7.98 10.44
C ALA A 207 6.11 -8.81 11.71
N ASN A 208 5.33 -8.62 12.77
CA ASN A 208 5.42 -9.41 13.99
C ASN A 208 5.00 -10.87 13.76
N GLU A 209 3.88 -11.10 13.07
CA GLU A 209 3.43 -12.47 12.73
C GLU A 209 4.45 -13.20 11.86
N ALA A 210 5.03 -12.53 10.86
CA ALA A 210 6.09 -13.10 10.03
C ALA A 210 7.32 -13.49 10.86
N LEU A 211 7.71 -12.70 11.87
CA LEU A 211 8.79 -13.07 12.79
C LEU A 211 8.45 -14.32 13.59
N ASP A 212 7.22 -14.44 14.09
CA ASP A 212 6.77 -15.62 14.83
C ASP A 212 6.79 -16.88 13.96
N TYR A 213 6.26 -16.81 12.74
CA TYR A 213 6.31 -17.93 11.79
C TYR A 213 7.75 -18.33 11.45
N LEU A 214 8.64 -17.36 11.20
CA LEU A 214 10.05 -17.63 10.94
C LEU A 214 10.72 -18.31 12.14
N GLN A 215 10.42 -17.87 13.35
CA GLN A 215 10.93 -18.47 14.58
C GLN A 215 10.43 -19.91 14.75
N ASN A 216 9.16 -20.17 14.43
CA ASN A 216 8.56 -21.50 14.49
C ASN A 216 9.17 -22.45 13.44
N MET A 217 9.57 -21.94 12.28
CA MET A 217 10.24 -22.72 11.23
C MET A 217 11.76 -22.89 11.44
N LYS A 218 12.35 -22.33 12.49
CA LYS A 218 13.81 -22.32 12.71
C LYS A 218 14.52 -23.68 12.66
N ARG A 219 13.78 -24.76 12.95
CA ARG A 219 14.32 -26.14 12.98
C ARG A 219 13.97 -26.95 11.73
N GLU A 220 13.23 -26.38 10.79
CA GLU A 220 12.86 -27.04 9.56
C GLU A 220 14.08 -27.22 8.64
N PRO A 221 14.14 -28.30 7.85
CA PRO A 221 15.32 -28.66 7.06
C PRO A 221 15.65 -27.64 5.96
N PHE A 222 14.66 -26.87 5.52
CA PHE A 222 14.80 -25.82 4.51
C PHE A 222 15.23 -24.44 5.10
N ILE A 223 15.26 -24.30 6.43
CA ILE A 223 15.75 -23.10 7.13
C ILE A 223 17.18 -23.34 7.61
N VAL A 224 18.16 -23.10 6.74
CA VAL A 224 19.57 -23.09 7.15
C VAL A 224 19.88 -21.81 7.94
N LYS A 225 20.90 -21.87 8.81
CA LYS A 225 21.28 -20.75 9.69
C LYS A 225 21.45 -19.42 8.95
N ALA A 226 22.04 -19.45 7.75
CA ALA A 226 22.24 -18.24 6.94
C ALA A 226 20.91 -17.62 6.48
N VAL A 227 19.96 -18.44 6.01
CA VAL A 227 18.61 -18.00 5.60
C VAL A 227 17.87 -17.42 6.79
N TYR A 228 17.86 -18.14 7.92
CA TYR A 228 17.22 -17.66 9.15
C TYR A 228 17.78 -16.31 9.59
N SER A 229 19.11 -16.19 9.72
CA SER A 229 19.74 -14.96 10.17
C SER A 229 19.49 -13.79 9.22
N ARG A 230 19.49 -14.04 7.90
CA ARG A 230 19.21 -13.01 6.89
C ARG A 230 17.78 -12.48 7.00
N PHE A 231 16.80 -13.37 6.98
CA PHE A 231 15.39 -12.95 7.03
C PHE A 231 15.00 -12.39 8.39
N HIS A 232 15.46 -12.99 9.47
CA HIS A 232 15.18 -12.47 10.81
C HIS A 232 15.80 -11.08 11.00
N GLY A 233 17.04 -10.84 10.52
CA GLY A 233 17.67 -9.53 10.63
C GLY A 233 16.87 -8.46 9.90
N ARG A 234 16.64 -8.66 8.59
CA ARG A 234 15.90 -7.70 7.76
C ARG A 234 14.48 -7.44 8.25
N LEU A 235 13.75 -8.50 8.61
CA LEU A 235 12.38 -8.38 9.09
C LEU A 235 12.31 -7.68 10.45
N PHE A 236 13.32 -7.90 11.32
CA PHE A 236 13.42 -7.20 12.60
C PHE A 236 13.68 -5.70 12.41
N ASP A 237 14.56 -5.34 11.47
CA ASP A 237 14.86 -3.95 11.14
C ASP A 237 13.62 -3.26 10.54
N ILE A 238 12.99 -3.87 9.53
CA ILE A 238 11.72 -3.37 8.94
C ILE A 238 10.64 -3.19 10.00
N ARG A 239 10.48 -4.15 10.93
CA ARG A 239 9.50 -4.01 12.03
C ARG A 239 9.79 -2.78 12.90
N ASN A 240 11.07 -2.47 13.17
CA ASN A 240 11.44 -1.29 13.94
C ASN A 240 11.17 -0.01 13.15
N ASP A 241 11.56 0.00 11.88
CA ASP A 241 11.37 1.14 10.99
C ASP A 241 9.88 1.47 10.83
N ILE A 242 9.02 0.47 10.66
CA ILE A 242 7.56 0.67 10.66
C ILE A 242 7.09 1.25 12.00
N GLY A 243 7.64 0.76 13.12
CA GLY A 243 7.28 1.27 14.45
C GLY A 243 7.65 2.75 14.67
N ILE A 244 8.80 3.16 14.12
CA ILE A 244 9.25 4.56 14.10
C ILE A 244 8.33 5.38 13.20
N TYR A 245 8.07 4.89 11.98
CA TYR A 245 7.20 5.56 11.01
C TYR A 245 5.78 5.80 11.55
N VAL A 246 5.21 4.86 12.30
CA VAL A 246 3.94 5.07 13.01
C VAL A 246 4.02 6.23 14.01
N GLN A 247 5.14 6.41 14.72
CA GLN A 247 5.26 7.55 15.64
C GLN A 247 5.40 8.87 14.88
N GLU A 248 6.14 8.90 13.78
CA GLU A 248 6.28 10.10 12.93
C GLU A 248 4.91 10.55 12.39
N LEU A 249 4.09 9.61 11.89
CA LEU A 249 2.72 9.90 11.45
C LEU A 249 1.83 10.43 12.58
N ARG A 250 1.96 9.88 13.80
CA ARG A 250 1.22 10.37 14.98
C ARG A 250 1.66 11.76 15.41
N GLU A 251 2.96 12.05 15.36
CA GLU A 251 3.48 13.38 15.66
C GLU A 251 2.91 14.40 14.69
N ARG A 252 2.90 14.07 13.39
CA ARG A 252 2.25 14.90 12.35
C ARG A 252 0.75 15.10 12.61
N PHE A 253 0.03 14.02 12.91
CA PHE A 253 -1.40 14.12 13.23
C PHE A 253 -1.66 15.03 14.43
N ASN A 254 -0.81 15.00 15.45
CA ASN A 254 -0.97 15.88 16.61
C ASN A 254 -0.61 17.33 16.30
N LEU A 255 0.39 17.58 15.45
CA LEU A 255 0.73 18.94 15.00
C LEU A 255 -0.39 19.58 14.19
N GLY A 256 -1.14 18.80 13.40
CA GLY A 256 -2.31 19.30 12.67
C GLY A 256 -3.53 19.63 13.55
N MET A 257 -3.50 19.28 14.84
CA MET A 257 -4.56 19.59 15.82
C MET A 257 -4.27 20.84 16.68
N GLU A 258 -3.06 21.40 16.61
CA GLU A 258 -2.64 22.61 17.33
C GLU A 258 -2.92 23.91 16.55
#